data_AF-A0A1D2QLB5-F1
#
_entry.id   AF-A0A1D2QLB5-F1
#
_cell.length_a   1.000
_cell.length_b   1.000
_cell.length_c   1.000
_cell.angle_alpha   90.00
_cell.angle_beta   90.00
_cell.angle_gamma   90.00
#
_symmetry.space_group_name_H-M   'P 1'
#
loop_
_entity.id
_entity.type
_entity.pdbx_description
1 polymer ?
#
loop_
_entity_poly.entity_id
_entity_poly.type
_entity_poly.pdbx_seq_one_letter_code
_entity_poly.pdbx_strand_id
1 'polypeptide(L)'
;MQEPLSCQSQCPKTLTLKHRIAIEQSNRTAEIEKQILIVYISDHFDEANPHSYWTSHQGEKFLLTTKNTFSKSIQLALGSWLAPLGEKNSEIRTILYWENGEKRVERGLVLYQECNRTVFKTLRGAIKSVPNFKKSRDNCAGNNT
;
A
#
# COMPACT_ATOMS: atom_id res chain seq x y z
N MET A 1 -5.96 -24.16 -30.46
CA MET A 1 -5.67 -22.71 -30.53
C MET A 1 -6.51 -22.05 -29.46
N GLN A 2 -5.89 -21.56 -28.38
CA GLN A 2 -6.59 -20.93 -27.26
C GLN A 2 -6.66 -19.44 -27.57
N GLU A 3 -7.86 -18.85 -27.61
CA GLU A 3 -8.03 -17.42 -27.84
C GLU A 3 -7.27 -16.62 -26.79
N PRO A 4 -6.55 -15.55 -27.17
CA PRO A 4 -5.90 -14.68 -26.20
C PRO A 4 -6.98 -14.01 -25.35
N LEU A 5 -6.91 -14.19 -24.03
CA LEU A 5 -7.77 -13.52 -23.06
C LEU A 5 -7.70 -12.00 -23.27
N SER A 6 -8.72 -11.44 -23.93
CA SER A 6 -8.84 -10.02 -24.18
C SER A 6 -9.29 -9.31 -22.90
N CYS A 7 -8.35 -8.62 -22.26
CA CYS A 7 -8.56 -7.82 -21.05
C CYS A 7 -9.39 -6.56 -21.35
N GLN A 8 -10.71 -6.59 -21.19
CA GLN A 8 -11.56 -5.42 -21.46
C GLN A 8 -12.10 -4.67 -20.23
N SER A 9 -12.06 -5.24 -19.01
CA SER A 9 -12.56 -4.50 -17.82
C SER A 9 -12.05 -4.96 -16.45
N GLN A 10 -11.50 -6.16 -16.29
CA GLN A 10 -11.19 -6.73 -14.96
C GLN A 10 -9.70 -6.96 -14.68
N CYS A 11 -8.81 -6.40 -15.50
CA CYS A 11 -7.40 -6.70 -15.38
C CYS A 11 -6.71 -5.78 -14.37
N PRO A 12 -5.96 -6.33 -13.40
CA PRO A 12 -5.48 -5.59 -12.24
C PRO A 12 -4.43 -4.56 -12.66
N LYS A 13 -4.80 -3.27 -12.56
CA LYS A 13 -3.92 -2.11 -12.78
C LYS A 13 -3.08 -1.71 -11.55
N THR A 14 -3.17 -2.51 -10.48
CA THR A 14 -2.34 -2.39 -9.28
C THR A 14 -2.09 -3.79 -8.71
N LEU A 15 -1.02 -3.94 -7.93
CA LEU A 15 -0.78 -5.11 -7.09
C LEU A 15 -1.14 -4.74 -5.65
N THR A 16 -2.06 -5.48 -5.04
CA THR A 16 -2.44 -5.27 -3.64
C THR A 16 -1.94 -6.44 -2.80
N LEU A 17 -1.08 -6.14 -1.83
CA LEU A 17 -0.67 -7.09 -0.80
C LEU A 17 -1.49 -6.83 0.46
N LYS A 18 -2.23 -7.84 0.92
CA LYS A 18 -2.98 -7.80 2.18
C LYS A 18 -2.54 -8.96 3.06
N HIS A 19 -1.97 -8.66 4.22
CA HIS A 19 -1.47 -9.69 5.12
C HIS A 19 -1.47 -9.22 6.58
N ARG A 20 -1.44 -10.17 7.51
CA ARG A 20 -1.25 -9.91 8.93
C ARG A 20 0.19 -10.21 9.32
N ILE A 21 0.74 -9.35 10.17
CA ILE A 21 2.05 -9.55 10.79
C ILE A 21 1.79 -9.66 12.28
N ALA A 22 2.15 -10.81 12.87
CA ALA A 22 2.19 -11.00 14.31
C ALA A 22 3.60 -10.66 14.80
N ILE A 23 3.66 -9.87 15.87
CA ILE A 23 4.90 -9.61 16.61
C ILE A 23 4.67 -10.14 18.01
N GLU A 24 5.46 -11.14 18.38
CA GLU A 24 5.41 -11.82 19.66
C GLU A 24 6.58 -11.34 20.53
N GLN A 25 6.27 -10.98 21.78
CA GLN A 25 7.29 -10.69 22.78
C GLN A 25 7.14 -11.69 23.92
N SER A 26 8.14 -12.55 24.11
CA SER A 26 8.20 -13.46 25.25
C SER A 26 8.92 -12.79 26.41
N ASN A 27 8.19 -11.98 27.18
CA ASN A 27 8.59 -11.66 28.56
C ASN A 27 8.03 -12.73 29.50
N ARG A 28 8.81 -13.14 30.51
CA ARG A 28 8.61 -14.30 31.40
C ARG A 28 7.27 -14.37 32.18
N THR A 29 6.33 -13.45 31.95
CA THR A 29 5.09 -13.31 32.73
C THR A 29 3.83 -13.01 31.89
N ALA A 30 3.92 -12.73 30.59
CA ALA A 30 2.75 -12.60 29.71
C ALA A 30 3.15 -12.67 28.23
N GLU A 31 2.34 -13.29 27.38
CA GLU A 31 2.52 -13.25 25.94
C GLU A 31 1.74 -12.05 25.37
N ILE A 32 2.46 -11.02 24.92
CA ILE A 32 1.83 -9.90 24.21
C ILE A 32 1.94 -10.21 22.71
N GLU A 33 0.83 -10.67 22.13
CA GLU A 33 0.69 -10.81 20.68
C GLU A 33 0.05 -9.55 20.11
N LYS A 34 0.77 -8.83 19.24
CA LYS A 34 0.17 -7.77 18.43
C LYS A 34 0.06 -8.22 16.98
N GLN A 35 -1.17 -8.34 16.50
CA GLN A 35 -1.46 -8.56 15.09
C GLN A 35 -1.73 -7.23 14.39
N ILE A 36 -0.96 -6.95 13.33
CA ILE A 36 -1.10 -5.75 12.51
C ILE A 36 -1.55 -6.17 11.10
N LEU A 37 -2.75 -5.75 10.70
CA LEU A 37 -3.23 -5.93 9.33
C LEU A 37 -2.65 -4.83 8.44
N ILE A 38 -1.79 -5.20 7.49
CA ILE A 38 -1.25 -4.29 6.49
C ILE A 38 -1.95 -4.53 5.15
N VAL A 39 -2.33 -3.44 4.48
CA VAL A 39 -2.70 -3.43 3.06
C VAL A 39 -1.78 -2.47 2.34
N TYR A 40 -1.00 -2.97 1.39
CA TYR A 40 -0.13 -2.16 0.55
C TYR A 40 -0.59 -2.27 -0.89
N ILE A 41 -0.97 -1.14 -1.47
CA ILE A 41 -1.37 -1.04 -2.88
C ILE A 41 -0.19 -0.46 -3.65
N SER A 42 0.27 -1.14 -4.70
CA SER A 42 1.33 -0.65 -5.57
C SER A 42 0.92 0.65 -6.25
N ASP A 43 1.89 1.30 -6.90
CA ASP A 43 1.56 2.43 -7.75
C ASP A 43 0.69 1.99 -8.92
N HIS A 44 -0.18 2.89 -9.36
CA HIS A 44 -1.02 2.68 -10.53
C HIS A 44 -0.16 2.71 -11.80
N PHE A 45 -0.42 1.77 -12.71
CA PHE A 45 0.12 1.80 -14.06
C PHE A 45 -1.02 1.78 -15.06
N ASP A 46 -0.82 2.48 -16.18
CA ASP A 46 -1.83 2.63 -17.21
C ASP A 46 -1.35 1.98 -18.50
N GLU A 47 -1.43 0.65 -18.53
CA GLU A 47 -1.07 -0.16 -19.68
C GLU A 47 -2.34 -0.78 -20.28
N ALA A 48 -2.40 -0.77 -21.61
CA ALA A 48 -3.55 -1.31 -22.35
C ALA A 48 -3.74 -2.82 -22.10
N ASN A 49 -2.65 -3.53 -21.82
CA ASN A 49 -2.68 -4.96 -21.52
C ASN A 49 -1.98 -5.28 -20.18
N PRO A 50 -2.70 -5.21 -19.04
CA PRO A 50 -2.12 -5.50 -17.73
C PRO A 50 -1.58 -6.93 -17.59
N HIS A 51 -2.19 -7.91 -18.27
CA HIS A 51 -1.70 -9.29 -18.24
C HIS A 51 -0.29 -9.39 -18.84
N SER A 52 -0.09 -8.83 -20.04
CA SER A 52 1.22 -8.81 -20.69
C SER A 52 2.25 -8.04 -19.87
N TYR A 53 1.86 -6.90 -19.31
CA TYR A 53 2.74 -6.12 -18.43
C TYR A 53 3.30 -6.95 -17.27
N TRP A 54 2.44 -7.69 -16.58
CA TRP A 54 2.84 -8.50 -15.42
C TRP A 54 3.56 -9.79 -15.77
N THR A 55 3.27 -10.39 -16.93
CA THR A 55 3.82 -11.70 -17.34
C THR A 55 5.02 -11.60 -18.28
N SER A 56 5.28 -10.42 -18.85
CA SER A 56 6.46 -10.15 -19.68
C SER A 56 7.76 -10.49 -18.95
N HIS A 57 8.79 -10.88 -19.71
CA HIS A 57 10.11 -11.21 -19.18
C HIS A 57 10.05 -12.20 -18.00
N GLN A 58 9.25 -13.27 -18.15
CA GLN A 58 9.05 -14.29 -17.11
C GLN A 58 8.51 -13.73 -15.78
N GLY A 59 7.79 -12.61 -15.84
CA GLY A 59 7.18 -11.98 -14.68
C GLY A 59 8.14 -11.16 -13.81
N GLU A 60 9.30 -10.75 -14.33
CA GLU A 60 10.30 -9.97 -13.59
C GLU A 60 9.69 -8.75 -12.87
N LYS A 61 8.82 -8.01 -13.56
CA LYS A 61 8.16 -6.83 -13.00
C LYS A 61 7.21 -7.16 -11.86
N PHE A 62 6.48 -8.27 -11.98
CA PHE A 62 5.60 -8.77 -10.93
C PHE A 62 6.42 -9.17 -9.69
N LEU A 63 7.51 -9.92 -9.88
CA LEU A 63 8.38 -10.35 -8.80
C LEU A 63 9.05 -9.17 -8.08
N LEU A 64 9.60 -8.22 -8.84
CA LEU A 64 10.22 -7.02 -8.29
C LEU A 64 9.19 -6.17 -7.50
N THR A 65 8.01 -5.96 -8.06
CA THR A 65 6.95 -5.19 -7.40
C THR A 65 6.48 -5.88 -6.13
N THR A 66 6.35 -7.20 -6.14
CA THR A 66 5.96 -8.00 -4.96
C THR A 66 7.01 -7.92 -3.87
N LYS A 67 8.29 -8.13 -4.20
CA LYS A 67 9.41 -8.01 -3.25
C LYS A 67 9.46 -6.63 -2.60
N ASN A 68 9.35 -5.58 -3.41
CA ASN A 68 9.37 -4.20 -2.91
C ASN A 68 8.16 -3.90 -2.03
N THR A 69 6.97 -4.35 -2.44
CA THR A 69 5.71 -4.17 -1.70
C THR A 69 5.75 -4.89 -0.36
N PHE A 70 6.24 -6.13 -0.34
CA PHE A 70 6.39 -6.92 0.88
C PHE A 70 7.42 -6.31 1.83
N SER A 71 8.59 -5.90 1.32
CA SER A 71 9.60 -5.25 2.16
C SER A 71 9.07 -3.98 2.83
N LYS A 72 8.37 -3.14 2.06
CA LYS A 72 7.75 -1.91 2.60
C LYS A 72 6.61 -2.20 3.58
N SER A 73 5.82 -3.25 3.37
CA SER A 73 4.74 -3.61 4.30
C SER A 73 5.28 -4.09 5.66
N ILE A 74 6.40 -4.82 5.67
CA ILE A 74 7.12 -5.17 6.91
C ILE A 74 7.64 -3.90 7.61
N GLN A 75 8.25 -2.97 6.87
CA GLN A 75 8.73 -1.71 7.44
C GLN A 75 7.60 -0.90 8.09
N LEU A 76 6.41 -0.87 7.47
CA LEU A 76 5.23 -0.22 8.03
C LEU A 76 4.76 -0.86 9.35
N ALA A 77 4.75 -2.20 9.40
CA ALA A 77 4.36 -2.91 10.60
C ALA A 77 5.36 -2.69 11.74
N LEU A 78 6.66 -2.76 11.44
CA LEU A 78 7.72 -2.47 12.40
C LEU A 78 7.63 -1.03 12.90
N GLY A 79 7.47 -0.06 11.99
CA GLY A 79 7.28 1.35 12.34
C GLY A 79 6.09 1.55 13.27
N SER A 80 4.95 0.90 12.98
CA SER A 80 3.76 0.93 13.84
C SER A 80 3.90 0.22 15.18
N TRP A 81 4.86 -0.70 15.30
CA TRP A 81 5.14 -1.39 16.56
C TRP A 81 6.07 -0.56 17.45
N LEU A 82 7.17 -0.07 16.89
CA LEU A 82 8.21 0.68 17.62
C LEU A 82 7.72 2.04 18.11
N ALA A 83 6.90 2.72 17.31
CA ALA A 83 6.24 3.95 17.69
C ALA A 83 4.77 3.86 17.26
N PRO A 84 3.79 4.12 18.13
CA PRO A 84 2.42 4.31 17.69
C PRO A 84 2.42 5.43 16.64
N LEU A 85 2.30 5.06 15.36
CA LEU A 85 2.31 6.01 14.27
C LEU A 85 1.15 6.99 14.49
N GLY A 86 1.47 8.28 14.59
CA GLY A 86 0.49 9.37 14.63
C GLY A 86 -0.49 9.31 15.81
N GLU A 87 -0.05 9.48 17.04
CA GLU A 87 -0.97 9.76 18.17
C GLU A 87 -1.00 11.23 18.59
N LYS A 88 0.04 12.03 18.27
CA LYS A 88 0.18 13.35 18.88
C LYS A 88 -0.48 14.51 18.12
N ASN A 89 -0.94 14.34 16.87
CA ASN A 89 -1.60 15.39 16.05
C ASN A 89 -2.29 14.83 14.79
N SER A 90 -2.67 13.55 14.78
CA SER A 90 -3.21 12.91 13.58
C SER A 90 -4.71 13.19 13.43
N GLU A 91 -5.09 13.66 12.25
CA GLU A 91 -6.48 14.00 11.93
C GLU A 91 -7.14 12.85 11.16
N ILE A 92 -8.38 12.54 11.51
CA ILE A 92 -9.21 11.64 10.70
C ILE A 92 -9.61 12.39 9.44
N ARG A 93 -9.17 11.90 8.28
CA ARG A 93 -9.46 12.51 6.98
C ARG A 93 -10.20 11.52 6.08
N THR A 94 -10.77 12.05 5.00
CA THR A 94 -11.24 11.24 3.87
C THR A 94 -10.08 11.12 2.87
N ILE A 95 -9.56 9.91 2.71
CA ILE A 95 -8.48 9.58 1.79
C ILE A 95 -9.10 9.09 0.48
N LEU A 96 -8.67 9.69 -0.63
CA LEU A 96 -9.02 9.26 -1.98
C LEU A 96 -7.77 8.64 -2.61
N TYR A 97 -7.91 7.48 -3.24
CA TYR A 97 -6.81 6.76 -3.86
C TYR A 97 -7.27 5.89 -5.03
N TRP A 98 -6.30 5.40 -5.82
CA TRP A 98 -6.55 4.46 -6.91
C TRP A 98 -6.31 3.01 -6.47
N GLU A 99 -7.22 2.11 -6.79
CA GLU A 99 -7.10 0.67 -6.59
C GLU A 99 -7.67 -0.06 -7.81
N ASN A 100 -6.83 -0.82 -8.51
CA ASN A 100 -7.18 -1.52 -9.75
C ASN A 100 -7.84 -0.63 -10.82
N GLY A 101 -7.42 0.63 -10.91
CA GLY A 101 -7.97 1.58 -11.88
C GLY A 101 -9.29 2.21 -11.47
N GLU A 102 -9.81 1.86 -10.28
CA GLU A 102 -11.00 2.46 -9.72
C GLU A 102 -10.65 3.47 -8.63
N LYS A 103 -11.42 4.56 -8.58
CA LYS A 103 -11.33 5.53 -7.51
C LYS A 103 -11.95 4.94 -6.24
N ARG A 104 -11.17 4.89 -5.17
CA ARG A 104 -11.61 4.48 -3.84
C ARG A 104 -11.59 5.67 -2.89
N VAL A 105 -12.52 5.63 -1.93
CA VAL A 105 -12.69 6.63 -0.89
C VAL A 105 -12.79 5.92 0.44
N GLU A 106 -11.94 6.28 1.39
CA GLU A 106 -11.92 5.66 2.72
C GLU A 106 -11.61 6.70 3.79
N ARG A 107 -12.20 6.55 4.97
CA ARG A 107 -11.89 7.40 6.12
C ARG A 107 -10.86 6.73 7.01
N GLY A 108 -9.93 7.51 7.53
CA GLY A 108 -8.93 7.00 8.45
C GLY A 108 -8.02 8.07 9.00
N LEU A 109 -7.20 7.65 9.95
CA LEU A 109 -6.18 8.46 10.60
C LEU A 109 -4.94 8.50 9.72
N VAL A 110 -4.61 9.66 9.15
CA VAL A 110 -3.38 9.79 8.36
C VAL A 110 -2.18 9.67 9.29
N LEU A 111 -1.34 8.67 9.04
CA LEU A 111 -0.14 8.40 9.82
C LEU A 111 1.03 9.23 9.30
N TYR A 112 1.21 9.22 7.98
CA TYR A 112 2.12 10.12 7.27
C TYR A 112 1.75 10.17 5.79
N GLN A 113 2.22 11.21 5.11
CA GLN A 113 1.99 11.40 3.69
C GLN A 113 3.31 11.79 3.01
N GLU A 114 3.65 11.03 1.97
CA GLU A 114 4.73 11.32 1.06
C GLU A 114 4.16 11.81 -0.27
N CYS A 115 5.05 12.27 -1.13
CA CYS A 115 4.75 12.79 -2.45
C CYS A 115 3.83 11.92 -3.31
N ASN A 116 4.12 10.63 -3.36
CA ASN A 116 3.40 9.66 -4.17
C ASN A 116 2.45 8.77 -3.37
N ARG A 117 2.50 8.81 -2.03
CA ARG A 117 1.79 7.84 -1.19
C ARG A 117 1.23 8.44 0.08
N THR A 118 0.09 7.90 0.50
CA THR A 118 -0.51 8.18 1.81
C THR A 118 -0.51 6.89 2.61
N VAL A 119 -0.08 6.98 3.86
CA VAL A 119 -0.19 5.90 4.83
C VAL A 119 -1.14 6.31 5.92
N PHE A 120 -2.15 5.49 6.16
CA PHE A 120 -3.21 5.79 7.10
C PHE A 120 -3.70 4.53 7.83
N LYS A 121 -4.21 4.71 9.04
CA LYS A 121 -4.91 3.66 9.79
C LYS A 121 -6.41 3.80 9.53
N THR A 122 -7.04 2.75 9.02
CA THR A 122 -8.48 2.73 8.79
C THR A 122 -9.22 2.74 10.13
N LEU A 123 -10.51 3.12 10.10
CA LEU A 123 -11.36 3.04 11.30
C LEU A 123 -11.55 1.59 11.81
N ARG A 124 -11.22 0.58 10.99
CA ARG A 124 -11.23 -0.85 11.37
C ARG A 124 -9.85 -1.36 11.82
N GLY A 125 -8.89 -0.47 12.02
CA GLY A 125 -7.59 -0.79 12.61
C GLY A 125 -6.54 -1.33 11.63
N ALA A 126 -6.82 -1.42 10.33
CA ALA A 126 -5.82 -1.80 9.34
C ALA A 126 -4.89 -0.61 9.04
N ILE A 127 -3.61 -0.88 8.77
CA ILE A 127 -2.70 0.14 8.22
C ILE A 127 -2.67 -0.05 6.70
N LYS A 128 -3.03 1.01 5.98
CA LYS A 128 -3.02 1.04 4.53
C LYS A 128 -1.94 1.97 4.02
N SER A 129 -1.22 1.53 3.00
CA SER A 129 -0.37 2.38 2.17
C SER A 129 -0.91 2.38 0.75
N VAL A 130 -1.28 3.56 0.26
CA VAL A 130 -1.96 3.73 -1.02
C VAL A 130 -1.27 4.79 -1.87
N PRO A 131 -1.29 4.67 -3.20
CA PRO A 131 -0.83 5.75 -4.08
C PRO A 131 -1.75 6.96 -3.97
N ASN A 132 -1.18 8.16 -4.00
CA ASN A 132 -1.96 9.41 -3.96
C ASN A 132 -2.83 9.54 -5.22
N PHE A 133 -4.09 9.97 -5.05
CA PHE A 133 -5.03 10.14 -6.16
C PHE A 133 -4.58 11.21 -7.17
N LYS A 134 -3.90 12.27 -6.69
CA LYS A 134 -3.24 13.28 -7.53
C LYS A 134 -1.73 13.05 -7.48
N LYS A 135 -1.09 12.84 -8.64
CA LYS A 135 0.34 13.15 -8.78
C LYS A 135 0.47 14.66 -8.66
N SER A 136 0.53 15.18 -7.43
CA SER A 136 0.93 16.56 -7.20
C SER A 136 2.39 16.67 -7.62
N ARG A 137 2.65 17.10 -8.86
CA ARG A 137 4.00 17.49 -9.29
C ARG A 137 4.50 18.73 -8.55
N ASP A 138 3.63 19.45 -7.85
CA ASP A 138 3.93 20.83 -7.43
C ASP A 138 4.45 20.98 -5.99
N ASN A 139 4.24 19.99 -5.11
CA ASN A 139 4.69 20.06 -3.70
C ASN A 139 5.81 19.08 -3.33
N CYS A 140 6.49 18.53 -4.34
CA CYS A 140 7.54 17.52 -4.16
C CYS A 140 8.92 17.96 -4.66
N ALA A 141 9.01 19.17 -5.21
CA ALA A 141 10.27 19.86 -5.35
C ALA A 141 10.67 20.34 -3.95
N GLY A 142 11.53 19.56 -3.29
CA GLY A 142 12.26 20.08 -2.14
C GLY A 142 12.96 21.37 -2.55
N ASN A 143 12.83 22.40 -1.71
CA ASN A 143 13.79 23.49 -1.67
C ASN A 143 15.17 22.85 -1.42
N ASN A 144 15.96 22.68 -2.48
CA ASN A 144 17.40 22.54 -2.34
C ASN A 144 17.93 23.93 -1.96
N THR A 145 18.01 24.19 -0.66
CA THR A 145 19.03 25.09 -0.10
C THR A 145 20.37 24.37 -0.08
#